data_AF-A0A8S1C8K9-F1
#
_entry.id   AF-A0A8S1C8K9-F1
#
_cell.length_a   1.000
_cell.length_b   1.000
_cell.length_c   1.000
_cell.angle_alpha   90.00
_cell.angle_beta   90.00
_cell.angle_gamma   90.00
#
_symmetry.space_group_name_H-M   'P 1'
#
loop_
_entity.id
_entity.type
_entity.pdbx_description
1 polymer ?
#
loop_
_entity_poly.entity_id
_entity_poly.type
_entity_poly.pdbx_seq_one_letter_code
_entity_poly.pdbx_strand_id
1 'polypeptide(L)'
;MLAPQGPHDLHAPISRTQRYKKITKPLLERQRRARINRCLDELKELVVTALQTEGENVSKLEKADILELTVRHLHHLQQESSGPEENCQNPKGRFEAGFSQCASEACHFLLSLPGLDPQISRRIVDHLGQCADGLRRPTPPPQQQPMWRPW
;
A
#
# COMPACT_ATOMS: atom_id res chain seq x y z
N MET A 1 6.66 52.95 63.52
CA MET A 1 5.60 52.72 62.50
C MET A 1 6.13 51.66 61.54
N LEU A 2 5.40 50.56 61.39
CA LEU A 2 5.75 49.40 60.57
C LEU A 2 5.62 49.71 59.07
N ALA A 3 6.60 49.29 58.28
CA ALA A 3 6.39 48.96 56.87
C ALA A 3 6.93 47.55 56.63
N PRO A 4 6.09 46.56 56.30
CA PRO A 4 6.59 45.25 55.89
C PRO A 4 6.97 45.32 54.40
N GLN A 5 8.24 45.10 54.11
CA GLN A 5 8.67 44.71 52.77
C GLN A 5 8.54 43.19 52.65
N GLY A 6 7.57 42.73 51.87
CA GLY A 6 7.50 41.35 51.38
C GLY A 6 7.73 41.35 49.87
N PRO A 7 8.60 40.48 49.33
CA PRO A 7 8.93 40.50 47.92
C PRO A 7 7.74 40.01 47.08
N HIS A 8 7.61 40.66 45.93
CA HIS A 8 6.78 40.24 44.81
C HIS A 8 7.10 38.80 44.38
N ASP A 9 6.22 37.86 44.68
CA ASP A 9 6.11 36.60 43.94
C ASP A 9 4.70 36.46 43.36
N LEU A 10 4.34 37.41 42.49
CA LEU A 10 3.26 37.20 41.52
C LEU A 10 3.77 36.17 40.51
N HIS A 11 3.57 34.89 40.77
CA HIS A 11 3.59 33.88 39.70
C HIS A 11 2.39 34.16 38.79
N ALA A 12 2.58 35.08 37.85
CA ALA A 12 1.59 35.40 36.83
C ALA A 12 1.17 34.08 36.14
N PRO A 13 -0.13 33.81 35.99
CA PRO A 13 -0.59 32.55 35.42
C PRO A 13 -0.04 32.41 34.01
N ILE A 14 0.78 31.39 33.79
CA ILE A 14 1.41 31.11 32.49
C ILE A 14 0.33 31.12 31.40
N SER A 15 0.47 32.03 30.43
CA SER A 15 -0.46 32.17 29.31
C SER A 15 -0.62 30.83 28.56
N ARG A 16 -1.80 30.58 28.00
CA ARG A 16 -2.11 29.36 27.21
C ARG A 16 -1.04 29.10 26.13
N THR A 17 -0.60 30.15 25.44
CA THR A 17 0.46 30.08 24.41
C THR A 17 1.80 29.64 24.99
N GLN A 18 2.11 30.07 26.22
CA GLN A 18 3.38 29.78 26.89
C GLN A 18 3.38 28.37 27.51
N ARG A 19 2.22 27.89 28.02
CA ARG A 19 2.03 26.46 28.36
C ARG A 19 2.18 25.56 27.15
N TYR A 20 1.59 25.95 26.01
CA TYR A 20 1.71 25.20 24.77
C TYR A 20 3.17 25.08 24.30
N LYS A 21 3.92 26.19 24.26
CA LYS A 21 5.35 26.19 23.86
C LYS A 21 6.24 25.39 24.82
N LYS A 22 6.03 25.50 26.13
CA LYS A 22 6.92 24.93 27.15
C LYS A 22 6.59 23.49 27.53
N ILE A 23 5.33 23.06 27.39
CA ILE A 23 4.87 21.78 27.93
C ILE A 23 4.20 20.93 26.84
N THR A 24 3.17 21.47 26.17
CA THR A 24 2.39 20.68 25.21
C THR A 24 3.21 20.33 23.97
N LYS A 25 3.94 21.29 23.37
CA LYS A 25 4.82 21.05 22.21
C LYS A 25 5.88 19.96 22.47
N PRO A 26 6.71 20.02 23.53
CA PRO A 26 7.69 18.96 23.78
C PRO A 26 7.05 17.60 24.10
N LEU A 27 5.88 17.59 24.75
CA LEU A 27 5.13 16.35 25.00
C LEU A 27 4.65 15.70 23.69
N LEU A 28 4.04 16.49 22.80
CA LEU A 28 3.57 16.01 21.49
C LEU A 28 4.71 15.52 20.62
N GLU A 29 5.86 16.21 20.63
CA GLU A 29 7.04 15.76 19.89
C GLU A 29 7.61 14.47 20.47
N ARG A 30 7.62 14.30 21.81
CA ARG A 30 7.99 13.02 22.43
C ARG A 30 7.06 11.89 21.99
N GLN A 31 5.74 12.13 21.96
CA GLN A 31 4.76 11.15 21.50
C GLN A 31 4.94 10.81 20.01
N ARG A 32 5.19 11.82 19.17
CA ARG A 32 5.50 11.62 17.75
C ARG A 32 6.76 10.77 17.56
N ARG A 33 7.85 11.07 18.28
CA ARG A 33 9.09 10.29 18.24
C ARG A 33 8.90 8.85 18.71
N ALA A 34 8.13 8.65 19.77
CA ALA A 34 7.78 7.31 20.26
C ALA A 34 7.02 6.51 19.19
N ARG A 35 6.05 7.14 18.51
CA ARG A 35 5.32 6.50 17.40
C ARG A 35 6.26 6.14 16.25
N ILE A 36 7.12 7.07 15.82
CA ILE A 36 8.09 6.83 14.73
C ILE A 36 9.02 5.66 15.07
N ASN A 37 9.56 5.61 16.29
CA ASN A 37 10.46 4.53 16.68
C ASN A 37 9.73 3.18 16.70
N ARG A 38 8.49 3.11 17.22
CA ARG A 38 7.69 1.87 17.18
C ARG A 38 7.49 1.36 15.75
N CYS A 39 7.14 2.24 14.81
CA CYS A 39 6.99 1.86 13.42
C CYS A 39 8.32 1.39 12.80
N LEU A 40 9.45 2.00 13.17
CA LEU A 40 10.76 1.56 12.69
C LEU A 40 11.16 0.19 13.26
N ASP A 41 10.82 -0.09 14.52
CA ASP A 41 11.07 -1.39 15.14
C ASP A 41 10.23 -2.49 14.46
N GLU A 42 8.95 -2.21 14.19
CA GLU A 42 8.06 -3.10 13.45
C GLU A 42 8.55 -3.33 12.01
N LEU A 43 8.94 -2.26 11.30
CA LEU A 43 9.53 -2.37 9.96
C LEU A 43 10.79 -3.22 9.98
N LYS A 44 11.66 -3.05 10.99
CA LYS A 44 12.85 -3.88 11.15
C LYS A 44 12.48 -5.35 11.25
N GLU A 45 11.52 -5.72 12.10
CA GLU A 45 11.10 -7.13 12.24
C GLU A 45 10.54 -7.70 10.93
N LEU A 46 9.72 -6.94 10.21
CA LEU A 46 9.17 -7.35 8.92
C LEU A 46 10.26 -7.54 7.86
N VAL A 47 11.18 -6.58 7.74
CA VAL A 47 12.32 -6.63 6.82
C VAL A 47 13.25 -7.80 7.17
N VAL A 48 13.56 -8.02 8.45
CA VAL A 48 14.32 -9.18 8.92
C VAL A 48 13.67 -10.48 8.48
N THR A 49 12.35 -10.61 8.69
CA THR A 49 11.62 -11.83 8.34
C THR A 49 11.60 -12.07 6.83
N ALA A 50 11.43 -11.00 6.04
CA ALA A 50 11.36 -11.08 4.58
C ALA A 50 12.72 -11.34 3.91
N LEU A 51 13.82 -10.83 4.49
CA LEU A 51 15.17 -10.87 3.89
C LEU A 51 16.12 -11.88 4.55
N GLN A 52 15.63 -12.69 5.51
CA GLN A 52 16.42 -13.76 6.15
C GLN A 52 17.03 -14.76 5.15
N THR A 53 16.44 -14.89 3.97
CA THR A 53 16.92 -15.71 2.85
C THR A 53 18.14 -15.13 2.13
N GLU A 54 18.42 -13.84 2.26
CA GLU A 54 19.50 -13.15 1.52
C GLU A 54 20.84 -13.09 2.28
N GLY A 55 20.90 -13.64 3.50
CA GLY A 55 22.14 -13.73 4.28
C GLY A 55 22.67 -12.40 4.81
N GLU A 56 21.85 -11.35 4.80
CA GLU A 56 22.22 -10.03 5.31
C GLU A 56 22.23 -10.03 6.85
N ASN A 57 23.23 -9.39 7.48
CA ASN A 57 23.38 -9.40 8.93
C ASN A 57 22.38 -8.45 9.61
N VAL A 58 21.13 -8.91 9.74
CA VAL A 58 20.00 -8.06 10.12
C VAL A 58 19.99 -7.58 11.58
N SER A 59 20.86 -8.15 12.42
CA SER A 59 21.03 -7.73 13.81
C SER A 59 21.56 -6.29 13.94
N LYS A 60 22.14 -5.71 12.87
CA LYS A 60 22.84 -4.41 12.91
C LYS A 60 22.27 -3.33 11.98
N LEU A 61 21.03 -3.45 11.52
CA LEU A 61 20.43 -2.42 10.65
C LEU A 61 20.34 -1.05 11.33
N GLU A 62 20.87 -0.02 10.68
CA GLU A 62 20.67 1.37 11.06
C GLU A 62 19.31 1.89 10.57
N LYS A 63 18.88 3.07 11.05
CA LYS A 63 17.58 3.64 10.66
C LYS A 63 17.48 3.93 9.16
N ALA A 64 18.59 4.31 8.52
CA ALA A 64 18.64 4.54 7.09
C ALA A 64 18.47 3.22 6.33
N ASP A 65 19.18 2.17 6.74
CA ASP A 65 19.09 0.84 6.13
C ASP A 65 17.68 0.26 6.25
N ILE A 66 17.03 0.37 7.41
CA ILE A 66 15.64 -0.10 7.60
C ILE A 66 14.72 0.57 6.56
N LEU A 67 14.85 1.88 6.37
CA LEU A 67 14.03 2.62 5.42
C LEU A 67 14.37 2.25 3.97
N GLU A 68 15.65 2.13 3.63
CA GLU A 68 16.09 1.77 2.29
C GLU A 68 15.65 0.36 1.89
N LEU A 69 15.90 -0.63 2.75
CA LEU A 69 15.49 -2.02 2.52
C LEU A 69 13.97 -2.14 2.41
N THR A 70 13.23 -1.43 3.26
CA THR A 70 11.75 -1.39 3.16
C THR A 70 11.32 -0.84 1.80
N VAL A 71 11.89 0.27 1.34
CA VAL A 71 11.52 0.88 0.05
C VAL A 71 11.88 -0.04 -1.12
N ARG A 72 13.07 -0.64 -1.10
CA ARG A 72 13.48 -1.63 -2.10
C ARG A 72 12.53 -2.82 -2.14
N HIS A 73 12.16 -3.36 -0.98
CA HIS A 73 11.21 -4.46 -0.88
C HIS A 73 9.82 -4.08 -1.40
N LEU A 74 9.32 -2.87 -1.09
CA LEU A 74 8.05 -2.39 -1.65
C LEU A 74 8.10 -2.25 -3.18
N HIS A 75 9.21 -1.79 -3.75
CA HIS A 75 9.40 -1.75 -5.20
C HIS A 75 9.47 -3.15 -5.82
N HIS A 76 10.07 -4.10 -5.12
CA HIS A 76 10.10 -5.51 -5.54
C HIS A 76 8.68 -6.08 -5.55
N LEU A 77 7.91 -5.90 -4.47
CA LEU A 77 6.50 -6.32 -4.39
C LEU A 77 5.63 -5.66 -5.47
N GLN A 78 5.86 -4.38 -5.80
CA GLN A 78 5.17 -3.70 -6.89
C GLN A 78 5.50 -4.26 -8.28
N GLN A 79 6.74 -4.75 -8.47
CA GLN A 79 7.14 -5.42 -9.70
C GLN A 79 6.60 -6.85 -9.77
N GLU A 80 6.54 -7.56 -8.66
CA GLU A 80 5.93 -8.90 -8.57
C GLU A 80 4.41 -8.85 -8.76
N SER A 81 3.71 -7.87 -8.16
CA SER A 81 2.26 -7.64 -8.38
C SER A 81 1.90 -7.15 -9.78
N SER A 82 2.86 -6.62 -10.54
CA SER A 82 2.68 -6.32 -11.97
C SER A 82 3.13 -7.47 -12.88
N GLY A 83 3.69 -8.54 -12.29
CA GLY A 83 3.87 -9.84 -12.91
C GLY A 83 2.61 -10.71 -12.79
N PRO A 84 2.45 -11.75 -13.63
CA PRO A 84 1.24 -12.57 -13.68
C PRO A 84 0.99 -13.45 -12.44
N GLU A 85 1.84 -13.41 -11.42
CA GLU A 85 1.91 -14.42 -10.37
C GLU A 85 1.35 -13.98 -8.99
N GLU A 86 1.00 -12.70 -8.77
CA GLU A 86 0.30 -12.29 -7.54
C GLU A 86 -1.23 -12.45 -7.64
N ASN A 87 -1.65 -13.42 -8.42
CA ASN A 87 -3.04 -13.77 -8.66
C ASN A 87 -3.73 -14.37 -7.43
N CYS A 88 -3.10 -14.46 -6.25
CA CYS A 88 -3.72 -15.04 -5.06
C CYS A 88 -4.73 -14.16 -4.35
N GLN A 89 -4.61 -12.83 -4.47
CA GLN A 89 -5.47 -11.88 -3.76
C GLN A 89 -6.42 -11.10 -4.69
N ASN A 90 -6.28 -11.23 -6.01
CA ASN A 90 -7.18 -10.60 -6.98
C ASN A 90 -8.15 -11.63 -7.57
N PRO A 91 -9.32 -11.92 -6.94
CA PRO A 91 -10.29 -12.88 -7.47
C PRO A 91 -10.77 -12.53 -8.88
N LYS A 92 -10.72 -11.25 -9.27
CA LYS A 92 -10.99 -10.80 -10.64
C LYS A 92 -9.94 -11.30 -11.64
N GLY A 93 -8.65 -11.10 -11.33
CA GLY A 93 -7.55 -11.61 -12.17
C GLY A 93 -7.57 -13.12 -12.35
N ARG A 94 -7.94 -13.88 -11.29
CA ARG A 94 -8.10 -15.34 -11.36
C ARG A 94 -9.21 -15.74 -12.30
N PHE A 95 -10.36 -15.09 -12.16
CA PHE A 95 -11.51 -15.34 -13.01
C PHE A 95 -11.21 -14.97 -14.47
N GLU A 96 -10.60 -13.81 -14.72
CA GLU A 96 -10.18 -13.36 -16.06
C GLU A 96 -9.22 -14.34 -16.72
N ALA A 97 -8.19 -14.78 -16.01
CA ALA A 97 -7.22 -15.75 -16.51
C ALA A 97 -7.87 -17.11 -16.80
N GLY A 98 -8.67 -17.63 -15.86
CA GLY A 98 -9.38 -18.91 -16.02
C GLY A 98 -10.43 -18.86 -17.15
N PHE A 99 -11.13 -17.74 -17.29
CA PHE A 99 -12.05 -17.50 -18.40
C PHE A 99 -11.31 -17.50 -19.73
N SER A 100 -10.19 -16.76 -19.83
CA SER A 100 -9.38 -16.70 -21.05
C SER A 100 -8.86 -18.08 -21.46
N GLN A 101 -8.41 -18.89 -20.49
CA GLN A 101 -7.92 -20.24 -20.75
C GLN A 101 -9.06 -21.15 -21.24
N CYS A 102 -10.20 -21.15 -20.55
CA CYS A 102 -11.36 -21.94 -20.95
C CYS A 102 -11.91 -21.52 -22.32
N ALA A 103 -11.98 -20.22 -22.58
CA ALA A 103 -12.40 -19.67 -23.87
C ALA A 103 -11.46 -20.12 -25.00
N SER A 104 -10.14 -20.09 -24.78
CA SER A 104 -9.17 -20.57 -25.76
C SER A 104 -9.32 -22.06 -26.06
N GLU A 105 -9.53 -22.88 -25.03
CA GLU A 105 -9.75 -24.33 -25.18
C GLU A 105 -11.07 -24.60 -25.92
N ALA A 106 -12.13 -23.88 -25.58
CA ALA A 106 -13.42 -23.97 -26.28
C ALA A 106 -13.30 -23.58 -27.76
N CYS A 107 -12.57 -22.50 -28.07
CA CYS A 107 -12.28 -22.11 -29.45
C CYS A 107 -11.53 -23.23 -30.20
N HIS A 108 -10.50 -23.81 -29.59
CA HIS A 108 -9.73 -24.90 -30.17
C HIS A 108 -10.59 -26.16 -30.42
N PHE A 109 -11.45 -26.51 -29.46
CA PHE A 109 -12.37 -27.64 -29.59
C PHE A 109 -13.40 -27.40 -30.71
N LEU A 110 -14.01 -26.22 -30.78
CA LEU A 110 -14.99 -25.88 -31.81
C LEU A 110 -14.38 -25.87 -33.22
N LEU A 111 -13.11 -25.49 -33.36
CA LEU A 111 -12.40 -25.50 -34.64
C LEU A 111 -11.92 -26.90 -35.06
N SER A 112 -11.74 -27.82 -34.11
CA SER A 112 -11.29 -29.19 -34.38
C SER A 112 -12.41 -30.19 -34.63
N LEU A 113 -13.68 -29.82 -34.38
CA LEU A 113 -14.84 -30.68 -34.63
C LEU A 113 -15.21 -30.78 -36.12
N PRO A 114 -15.06 -31.97 -36.75
CA PRO A 114 -15.51 -32.16 -38.12
C PRO A 114 -17.04 -32.22 -38.18
N GLY A 115 -17.65 -31.39 -39.05
CA GLY A 115 -19.10 -31.35 -39.27
C GLY A 115 -19.86 -30.27 -38.47
N LEU A 116 -19.17 -29.46 -37.66
CA LEU A 116 -19.75 -28.28 -37.06
C LEU A 116 -19.92 -27.17 -38.11
N ASP A 117 -21.08 -26.49 -38.10
CA ASP A 117 -21.33 -25.37 -39.00
C ASP A 117 -20.31 -24.22 -38.75
N PRO A 118 -19.56 -23.80 -39.77
CA PRO A 118 -18.54 -22.76 -39.64
C PRO A 118 -19.10 -21.38 -39.25
N GLN A 119 -20.38 -21.11 -39.51
CA GLN A 119 -21.04 -19.89 -39.05
C GLN A 119 -21.33 -19.94 -37.55
N ILE A 120 -21.68 -21.12 -37.02
CA ILE A 120 -21.94 -21.30 -35.60
C ILE A 120 -20.64 -21.20 -34.81
N SER A 121 -19.58 -21.88 -35.27
CA SER A 121 -18.26 -21.80 -34.61
C SER A 121 -17.74 -20.37 -34.55
N ARG A 122 -17.83 -19.62 -35.66
CA ARG A 122 -17.43 -18.22 -35.73
C ARG A 122 -18.21 -17.33 -34.75
N ARG A 123 -19.54 -17.47 -34.68
CA ARG A 123 -20.36 -16.70 -33.74
C ARG A 123 -20.00 -16.97 -32.28
N ILE A 124 -19.68 -18.21 -31.93
CA ILE A 124 -19.29 -18.58 -30.56
C ILE A 124 -17.90 -18.02 -30.23
N VAL A 125 -16.93 -18.16 -31.14
CA VAL A 125 -15.57 -17.61 -30.96
C VAL A 125 -15.60 -16.09 -30.82
N ASP A 126 -16.36 -15.40 -31.68
CA ASP A 126 -16.52 -13.95 -31.62
C ASP A 126 -17.17 -13.50 -30.31
N HIS A 127 -18.16 -14.25 -29.81
CA HIS A 127 -18.80 -13.97 -28.53
C HIS A 127 -17.85 -14.17 -27.34
N LEU A 128 -17.08 -15.26 -27.33
CA LEU A 128 -16.09 -15.53 -26.29
C LEU A 128 -15.00 -14.44 -26.24
N GLY A 129 -14.56 -13.96 -27.40
CA GLY A 129 -13.63 -12.83 -27.51
C GLY A 129 -14.21 -11.54 -26.92
N GLN A 130 -15.45 -11.20 -27.26
CA GLN A 130 -16.13 -10.01 -26.71
C GLN A 130 -16.32 -10.08 -25.19
N CYS A 131 -16.62 -11.27 -24.65
CA CYS A 131 -16.69 -11.48 -23.21
C CYS A 131 -15.32 -11.31 -22.53
N ALA A 132 -14.24 -11.82 -23.14
CA ALA A 132 -12.88 -11.67 -22.62
C ALA A 132 -12.43 -10.19 -22.61
N ASP A 133 -12.74 -9.43 -23.65
CA ASP A 133 -12.46 -8.00 -23.73
C ASP A 133 -13.29 -7.19 -22.73
N GLY A 134 -14.56 -7.57 -22.53
CA GLY A 134 -15.43 -6.97 -21.53
C GLY A 134 -14.91 -7.16 -20.11
N LEU A 135 -14.31 -8.31 -19.83
CA LEU A 135 -13.68 -8.64 -18.56
C LEU A 135 -12.37 -7.87 -18.32
N ARG A 136 -11.56 -7.67 -19.37
CA ARG A 136 -10.31 -6.92 -19.30
C ARG A 136 -10.46 -5.41 -19.20
N ARG A 137 -11.67 -4.85 -19.41
CA ARG A 137 -11.86 -3.40 -19.34
C ARG A 137 -11.56 -2.90 -17.94
N PRO A 138 -10.51 -2.09 -17.74
CA PRO A 138 -10.27 -1.48 -16.45
C PRO A 138 -11.45 -0.58 -16.14
N THR A 139 -12.08 -0.80 -14.98
CA THR A 139 -13.04 0.17 -14.44
C THR A 139 -12.35 1.52 -14.43
N PRO A 140 -12.96 2.59 -15.00
CA PRO A 140 -12.32 3.89 -15.02
C PRO A 140 -11.92 4.26 -13.59
N PRO A 141 -10.67 4.70 -13.37
CA PRO A 141 -10.24 5.07 -12.03
C PRO A 141 -11.22 6.11 -11.48
N PRO A 142 -11.64 6.02 -10.22
CA PRO A 142 -12.44 7.07 -9.61
C PRO A 142 -11.66 8.36 -9.80
N GLN A 143 -12.31 9.34 -10.45
CA GLN A 143 -11.73 10.65 -10.74
C GLN A 143 -11.19 11.23 -9.44
N GLN A 144 -9.87 11.12 -9.24
CA GLN A 144 -9.20 11.58 -8.04
C GLN A 144 -9.32 13.10 -8.03
N GLN A 145 -10.28 13.60 -7.26
CA GLN A 145 -10.28 15.00 -6.87
C GLN A 145 -8.96 15.23 -6.13
N PRO A 146 -8.22 16.31 -6.46
CA PRO A 146 -6.96 16.59 -5.78
C PRO A 146 -7.24 16.74 -4.27
N MET A 147 -6.74 15.75 -3.53
CA MET A 147 -6.80 15.63 -2.07
C MET A 147 -6.14 16.80 -1.34
N TRP A 148 -5.36 17.61 -2.05
CA TRP A 148 -4.57 18.68 -1.46
C TRP A 148 -4.90 20.01 -2.11
N ARG A 149 -5.54 20.90 -1.34
CA ARG A 149 -5.47 22.34 -1.56
C ARG A 149 -4.49 22.91 -0.54
N PRO A 150 -3.39 23.57 -0.95
CA PRO A 150 -2.55 24.29 -0.02
C PRO A 150 -3.34 25.48 0.57
N TRP A 151 -3.00 25.82 1.82
CA TRP A 151 -3.51 26.99 2.52
C TRP A 151 -2.91 28.27 1.94
#